data_AF-A0A8J4YNT0-F1
#
_entry.id   AF-A0A8J4YNT0-F1
#
_cell.length_a   1.000
_cell.length_b   1.000
_cell.length_c   1.000
_cell.angle_alpha   90.00
_cell.angle_beta   90.00
_cell.angle_gamma   90.00
#
_symmetry.space_group_name_H-M   'P 1'
#
loop_
_entity.id
_entity.type
_entity.pdbx_description
1 polymer ?
#
loop_
_entity_poly.entity_id
_entity_poly.type
_entity_poly.pdbx_seq_one_letter_code
_entity_poly.pdbx_strand_id
1 'polypeptide(L)'
;MEAGLATEAAYNDLNLVKDLHHFQEINGAIGKTTLTTFSRHLWYLGADLVGLSLFSERISMEEKKKIAEETRKEKDLDRIRFNKAADQLINSSLPSLTSRASVRALTLLNIDISFLSLPVDEWEANPAYQKGVSTVKNLSVTNDGAERGVAMISSYNDSLTKDEKTKQDLLQVVEAHRRNYLTPIELKTISGENILCSFLSFFLLVL
;
A
#
# COMPACT_ATOMS: atom_id res chain seq x y z
N MET A 1 6.65 14.91 -7.06
CA MET A 1 6.07 13.64 -6.61
C MET A 1 6.25 13.64 -5.10
N GLU A 2 5.22 14.00 -4.35
CA GLU A 2 5.29 13.86 -2.89
C GLU A 2 5.46 12.37 -2.58
N ALA A 3 6.41 12.04 -1.71
CA ALA A 3 6.52 10.68 -1.20
C ALA A 3 5.20 10.31 -0.51
N GLY A 4 4.76 9.05 -0.63
CA GLY A 4 3.60 8.59 0.12
C GLY A 4 3.76 8.87 1.62
N LEU A 5 2.67 9.09 2.35
CA LEU A 5 2.75 9.16 3.79
C LEU A 5 2.77 7.73 4.35
N ALA A 6 3.67 7.44 5.29
CA ALA A 6 3.73 6.13 5.95
C ALA A 6 2.39 5.77 6.63
N THR A 7 1.67 6.78 7.08
CA THR A 7 0.32 6.67 7.64
C THR A 7 -0.72 6.18 6.62
N GLU A 8 -0.51 6.40 5.33
CA GLU A 8 -1.48 6.07 4.28
C GLU A 8 -1.11 4.81 3.51
N ALA A 9 0.09 4.27 3.69
CA ALA A 9 0.60 3.14 2.91
C ALA A 9 -0.35 1.92 2.93
N ALA A 10 -0.75 1.46 4.12
CA ALA A 10 -1.64 0.31 4.25
C ALA A 10 -3.03 0.55 3.65
N TYR A 11 -3.55 1.77 3.79
CA TYR A 11 -4.85 2.16 3.23
C TYR A 11 -4.83 2.17 1.70
N ASN A 12 -3.80 2.78 1.12
CA ASN A 12 -3.62 2.87 -0.33
C ASN A 12 -3.42 1.49 -0.97
N ASP A 13 -2.60 0.63 -0.35
CA ASP A 13 -2.36 -0.73 -0.84
C ASP A 13 -3.63 -1.59 -0.81
N LEU A 14 -4.43 -1.49 0.27
CA LEU A 14 -5.70 -2.23 0.38
C LEU A 14 -6.72 -1.76 -0.66
N ASN A 15 -6.83 -0.45 -0.89
CA ASN A 15 -7.73 0.09 -1.91
C ASN A 15 -7.30 -0.31 -3.31
N LEU A 16 -5.99 -0.22 -3.62
CA LEU A 16 -5.48 -0.64 -4.93
C LEU A 16 -5.82 -2.11 -5.24
N VAL A 17 -5.76 -3.00 -4.25
CA VAL A 17 -6.22 -4.39 -4.41
C VAL A 17 -7.70 -4.48 -4.80
N LYS A 18 -8.57 -3.70 -4.15
CA LYS A 18 -10.01 -3.66 -4.44
C LYS A 18 -10.29 -3.08 -5.81
N ASP A 19 -9.58 -2.03 -6.18
CA ASP A 19 -9.74 -1.39 -7.47
C ASP A 19 -9.26 -2.27 -8.62
N LEU A 20 -8.14 -2.97 -8.44
CA LEU A 20 -7.66 -3.97 -9.40
C LEU A 20 -8.61 -5.14 -9.55
N HIS A 21 -9.36 -5.48 -8.49
CA HIS A 21 -10.43 -6.47 -8.57
C HIS A 21 -11.60 -5.94 -9.41
N HIS A 22 -12.07 -4.72 -9.17
CA HIS A 22 -13.11 -4.09 -9.99
C HIS A 22 -12.69 -3.90 -11.45
N PHE A 23 -11.42 -3.59 -11.70
CA PHE A 23 -10.90 -3.45 -13.06
C PHE A 23 -10.98 -4.76 -13.88
N GLN A 24 -11.10 -5.93 -13.24
CA GLN A 24 -11.34 -7.19 -13.94
C GLN A 24 -12.64 -7.19 -14.73
N GLU A 25 -13.64 -6.39 -14.33
CA GLU A 25 -14.91 -6.23 -15.05
C GLU A 25 -14.71 -5.49 -16.38
N ILE A 26 -13.69 -4.62 -16.47
CA ILE A 26 -13.34 -3.88 -17.68
C ILE A 26 -12.40 -4.70 -18.56
N ASN A 27 -11.34 -5.25 -17.98
CA ASN A 27 -10.39 -6.10 -18.67
C ASN A 27 -9.92 -7.24 -17.77
N GLY A 28 -10.60 -8.39 -17.87
CA GLY A 28 -10.31 -9.55 -17.03
C GLY A 28 -8.89 -10.10 -17.16
N ALA A 29 -8.31 -10.04 -18.36
CA ALA A 29 -6.95 -10.54 -18.60
C ALA A 29 -5.90 -9.66 -17.90
N ILE A 30 -5.97 -8.34 -18.11
CA ILE A 30 -5.03 -7.38 -17.51
C ILE A 30 -5.29 -7.28 -16.00
N GLY A 31 -6.55 -7.15 -15.57
CA GLY A 31 -6.91 -7.05 -14.15
C GLY A 31 -6.46 -8.25 -13.34
N LYS A 32 -6.69 -9.48 -13.82
CA LYS A 32 -6.27 -10.70 -13.11
C LYS A 32 -4.75 -10.82 -13.03
N THR A 33 -4.05 -10.52 -14.13
CA THR A 33 -2.58 -10.59 -14.20
C THR A 33 -1.95 -9.54 -13.30
N THR A 34 -2.49 -8.32 -13.31
CA THR A 34 -2.01 -7.20 -12.48
C THR A 34 -2.25 -7.49 -11.00
N LEU A 35 -3.46 -7.95 -10.63
CA LEU A 35 -3.78 -8.32 -9.26
C LEU A 35 -2.89 -9.45 -8.73
N THR A 36 -2.66 -10.48 -9.55
CA THR A 36 -1.78 -11.61 -9.19
C THR A 36 -0.34 -11.15 -9.02
N THR A 37 0.12 -10.23 -9.87
CA THR A 37 1.47 -9.67 -9.80
C THR A 37 1.64 -8.78 -8.58
N PHE A 38 0.73 -7.84 -8.37
CA PHE A 38 0.75 -6.97 -7.20
C PHE A 38 0.69 -7.77 -5.89
N SER A 39 -0.11 -8.83 -5.85
CA SER A 39 -0.24 -9.71 -4.67
C SER A 39 1.05 -10.41 -4.27
N ARG A 40 1.96 -10.69 -5.22
CA ARG A 40 3.31 -11.21 -4.91
C ARG A 40 4.20 -10.20 -4.21
N HIS A 41 3.83 -8.91 -4.27
CA HIS A 41 4.55 -7.79 -3.67
C HIS A 41 3.81 -7.20 -2.45
N LEU A 42 2.73 -7.84 -1.97
CA LEU A 42 1.98 -7.43 -0.77
C LEU A 42 2.64 -7.86 0.55
N TRP A 43 3.85 -8.43 0.51
CA TRP A 43 4.63 -8.70 1.73
C TRP A 43 4.91 -7.42 2.54
N TYR A 44 4.86 -6.25 1.89
CA TYR A 44 4.93 -4.95 2.53
C TYR A 44 3.62 -4.52 3.21
N LEU A 45 2.45 -5.00 2.75
CA LEU A 45 1.16 -4.76 3.40
C LEU A 45 1.04 -5.64 4.66
N GLY A 46 1.95 -5.44 5.61
CA GLY A 46 2.02 -6.15 6.88
C GLY A 46 1.14 -5.51 7.95
N ALA A 47 0.85 -6.27 9.00
CA ALA A 47 0.18 -5.74 10.18
C ALA A 47 0.99 -4.59 10.82
N ASP A 48 2.31 -4.57 10.63
CA ASP A 48 3.18 -3.46 11.03
C ASP A 48 2.74 -2.11 10.41
N LEU A 49 2.44 -2.08 9.11
CA LEU A 49 1.97 -0.86 8.43
C LEU A 49 0.56 -0.46 8.84
N VAL A 50 -0.29 -1.43 9.19
CA VAL A 50 -1.64 -1.15 9.71
C VAL A 50 -1.56 -0.35 11.01
N GLY A 51 -0.55 -0.59 11.85
CA GLY A 51 -0.31 0.20 13.06
C GLY A 51 -0.03 1.68 12.76
N LEU A 52 0.74 1.97 11.70
CA LEU A 52 1.05 3.33 11.26
C LEU A 52 -0.19 4.08 10.77
N SER A 53 -1.18 3.34 10.26
CA SER A 53 -2.41 3.92 9.73
C SER A 53 -3.29 4.59 10.79
N LEU A 54 -3.10 4.27 12.08
CA LEU A 54 -3.78 4.93 13.20
C LEU A 54 -3.54 6.46 13.25
N PHE A 55 -2.46 6.94 12.66
CA PHE A 55 -2.13 8.37 12.58
C PHE A 55 -2.55 9.02 11.26
N SER A 56 -3.28 8.31 10.41
CA SER A 56 -3.84 8.86 9.18
C SER A 56 -5.10 9.67 9.48
N GLU A 57 -5.27 10.76 8.74
CA GLU A 57 -6.49 11.58 8.73
C GLU A 57 -7.59 10.95 7.87
N ARG A 58 -7.24 10.02 6.96
CA ARG A 58 -8.22 9.32 6.10
C ARG A 58 -9.00 8.23 6.82
N ILE A 59 -8.50 7.77 7.97
CA ILE A 59 -9.16 6.73 8.75
C ILE A 59 -10.11 7.38 9.75
N SER A 60 -11.38 7.02 9.64
CA SER A 60 -12.43 7.50 10.55
C SER A 60 -12.14 7.10 12.01
N MET A 61 -12.64 7.88 12.96
CA MET A 61 -12.50 7.56 14.40
C MET A 61 -13.10 6.20 14.76
N GLU A 62 -14.21 5.83 14.11
CA GLU A 62 -14.83 4.52 14.26
C GLU A 62 -13.93 3.38 13.77
N GLU A 63 -13.20 3.58 12.67
CA GLU A 63 -12.24 2.59 12.17
C GLU A 63 -10.97 2.53 13.01
N LYS A 64 -10.45 3.67 13.49
CA LYS A 64 -9.34 3.72 14.49
C LYS A 64 -9.71 2.96 15.76
N LYS A 65 -10.95 3.13 16.25
CA LYS A 65 -11.49 2.41 17.41
C LYS A 65 -11.47 0.91 17.18
N LYS A 66 -11.95 0.45 16.03
CA LYS A 66 -11.93 -0.97 15.64
C LYS A 66 -10.49 -1.50 15.56
N ILE A 67 -9.56 -0.75 14.98
CA ILE A 67 -8.13 -1.14 14.95
C ILE A 67 -7.60 -1.30 16.38
N ALA A 68 -7.87 -0.36 17.28
CA ALA A 68 -7.43 -0.42 18.68
C ALA A 68 -8.04 -1.62 19.45
N GLU A 69 -9.30 -1.94 19.18
CA GLU A 69 -9.96 -3.13 19.75
C GLU A 69 -9.37 -4.43 19.18
N GLU A 70 -9.08 -4.48 17.88
CA GLU A 70 -8.49 -5.64 17.22
C GLU A 70 -7.03 -5.86 17.64
N THR A 71 -6.26 -4.80 17.97
CA THR A 71 -4.91 -4.94 18.56
C THR A 71 -4.91 -5.65 19.91
N ARG A 72 -6.02 -5.60 20.66
CA ARG A 72 -6.14 -6.31 21.95
C ARG A 72 -6.42 -7.81 21.79
N LYS A 73 -6.96 -8.22 20.64
CA LYS A 73 -7.24 -9.62 20.36
C LYS A 73 -5.93 -10.31 20.01
N GLU A 74 -5.58 -11.37 20.75
CA GLU A 74 -4.39 -12.15 20.46
C GLU A 74 -4.61 -12.94 19.17
N LYS A 75 -4.17 -12.36 18.06
CA LYS A 75 -4.12 -13.03 16.76
C LYS A 75 -2.67 -13.41 16.49
N ASP A 76 -2.44 -14.70 16.28
CA ASP A 76 -1.13 -15.21 15.87
C ASP A 76 -0.92 -14.96 14.37
N LEU A 77 -0.89 -13.68 13.99
CA LEU A 77 -0.52 -13.21 12.65
C LEU A 77 0.98 -12.90 12.56
N ASP A 78 1.74 -13.15 13.63
CA ASP A 78 3.16 -12.76 13.81
C ASP A 78 4.11 -13.38 12.78
N ARG A 79 3.62 -14.26 11.90
CA ARG A 79 4.34 -14.81 10.74
C ARG A 79 3.57 -14.78 9.43
N ILE A 80 2.37 -14.19 9.39
CA ILE A 80 1.66 -14.02 8.13
C ILE A 80 2.28 -12.82 7.43
N ARG A 81 3.44 -13.06 6.79
CA ARG A 81 3.64 -12.48 5.44
C ARG A 81 2.31 -12.69 4.75
N PHE A 82 1.65 -11.63 4.29
CA PHE A 82 0.37 -11.74 3.59
C PHE A 82 0.56 -12.50 2.28
N ASN A 83 0.75 -13.82 2.39
CA ASN A 83 0.47 -14.83 1.38
C ASN A 83 -1.04 -15.11 1.36
N LYS A 84 -1.85 -14.21 1.92
CA LYS A 84 -3.28 -14.23 1.71
C LYS A 84 -3.49 -13.97 0.22
N ALA A 85 -4.15 -14.91 -0.45
CA ALA A 85 -4.57 -14.72 -1.83
C ALA A 85 -5.28 -13.36 -1.94
N ALA A 86 -5.09 -12.65 -3.05
CA ALA A 86 -5.73 -11.37 -3.34
C ALA A 86 -7.23 -11.36 -2.95
N ASP A 87 -7.91 -12.49 -3.22
CA ASP A 87 -9.30 -12.77 -2.92
C ASP A 87 -9.68 -12.60 -1.43
N GLN A 88 -8.76 -12.89 -0.51
CA GLN A 88 -8.98 -12.68 0.93
C GLN A 88 -8.80 -11.22 1.34
N LEU A 89 -7.97 -10.46 0.62
CA LEU A 89 -7.74 -9.03 0.90
C LEU A 89 -8.85 -8.15 0.34
N ILE A 90 -9.45 -8.53 -0.80
CA ILE A 90 -10.60 -7.84 -1.41
C ILE A 90 -11.74 -7.67 -0.39
N ASN A 91 -12.03 -8.72 0.37
CA ASN A 91 -13.09 -8.73 1.38
C ASN A 91 -12.63 -8.24 2.77
N SER A 92 -11.39 -7.77 2.89
CA SER A 92 -10.82 -7.35 4.17
C SER A 92 -10.95 -5.84 4.42
N SER A 93 -10.81 -5.47 5.68
CA SER A 93 -10.77 -4.09 6.17
C SER A 93 -9.49 -3.89 6.96
N LEU A 94 -9.02 -2.66 7.13
CA LEU A 94 -7.80 -2.38 7.90
C LEU A 94 -7.83 -3.00 9.32
N PRO A 95 -8.93 -2.90 10.09
CA PRO A 95 -9.03 -3.57 11.40
C PRO A 95 -8.79 -5.09 11.35
N SER A 96 -9.22 -5.76 10.26
CA SER A 96 -9.05 -7.22 10.17
C SER A 96 -7.61 -7.65 9.85
N LEU A 97 -6.78 -6.71 9.39
CA LEU A 97 -5.36 -6.89 9.10
C LEU A 97 -4.46 -6.55 10.31
N THR A 98 -5.04 -6.00 11.39
CA THR A 98 -4.34 -5.65 12.62
C THR A 98 -3.87 -6.88 13.41
N SER A 99 -2.67 -6.80 14.00
CA SER A 99 -2.11 -7.84 14.87
C SER A 99 -1.19 -7.29 15.96
N ARG A 100 -0.56 -8.18 16.75
CA ARG A 100 0.50 -7.78 17.70
C ARG A 100 1.68 -7.10 17.01
N ALA A 101 1.95 -7.43 15.74
CA ALA A 101 2.98 -6.78 14.95
C ALA A 101 2.70 -5.27 14.79
N SER A 102 1.42 -4.87 14.60
CA SER A 102 1.00 -3.47 14.58
C SER A 102 1.44 -2.71 15.83
N VAL A 103 1.27 -3.31 17.02
CA VAL A 103 1.67 -2.71 18.30
C VAL A 103 3.19 -2.67 18.43
N ARG A 104 3.88 -3.76 18.05
CA ARG A 104 5.35 -3.83 18.07
C ARG A 104 5.98 -2.75 17.20
N ALA A 105 5.44 -2.51 16.00
CA ALA A 105 5.90 -1.45 15.11
C ALA A 105 5.85 -0.06 15.77
N LEU A 106 4.78 0.24 16.51
CA LEU A 106 4.66 1.49 17.27
C LEU A 106 5.69 1.58 18.40
N THR A 107 5.89 0.50 19.15
CA THR A 107 6.91 0.45 20.20
C THR A 107 8.32 0.64 19.64
N LEU A 108 8.62 0.05 18.48
CA LEU A 108 9.92 0.19 17.80
C LEU A 108 10.19 1.63 17.33
N LEU A 109 9.13 2.37 16.97
CA LEU A 109 9.20 3.79 16.65
C LEU A 109 9.26 4.70 17.89
N ASN A 110 9.41 4.12 19.08
CA ASN A 110 9.46 4.84 20.36
C ASN A 110 8.20 5.68 20.62
N ILE A 111 7.05 5.17 20.17
CA ILE A 111 5.72 5.73 20.44
C ILE A 111 5.15 4.97 21.64
N ASP A 112 4.72 5.72 22.65
CA ASP A 112 4.02 5.11 23.78
C ASP A 112 2.64 4.65 23.31
N ILE A 113 2.31 3.38 23.56
CA ILE A 113 1.09 2.70 23.13
C ILE A 113 -0.04 2.80 24.17
N SER A 114 0.21 3.43 25.32
CA SER A 114 -0.77 3.59 26.39
C SER A 114 -2.08 4.22 25.92
N PHE A 115 -2.02 5.12 24.94
CA PHE A 115 -3.20 5.77 24.35
C PHE A 115 -4.17 4.79 23.68
N LEU A 116 -3.75 3.59 23.25
CA LEU A 116 -4.65 2.58 22.66
C LEU A 116 -5.71 2.09 23.64
N SER A 117 -5.49 2.30 24.95
CA SER A 117 -6.45 1.97 26.01
C SER A 117 -7.45 3.10 26.27
N LEU A 118 -7.20 4.30 25.76
CA LEU A 118 -8.07 5.47 25.92
C LEU A 118 -9.15 5.51 24.82
N PRO A 119 -10.30 6.17 25.07
CA PRO A 119 -11.25 6.50 24.01
C PRO A 119 -10.59 7.28 22.88
N VAL A 120 -10.95 6.97 21.63
CA VAL A 120 -10.36 7.61 20.43
C VAL A 120 -10.57 9.12 20.43
N ASP A 121 -11.65 9.60 21.03
CA ASP A 121 -11.96 11.03 21.14
C ASP A 121 -10.91 11.81 21.96
N GLU A 122 -10.18 11.12 22.85
CA GLU A 122 -9.11 11.71 23.68
C GLU A 122 -7.73 11.64 23.03
N TRP A 123 -7.58 10.94 21.90
CA TRP A 123 -6.27 10.70 21.29
C TRP A 123 -5.64 11.99 20.77
N GLU A 124 -6.41 12.89 20.16
CA GLU A 124 -5.88 14.16 19.63
C GLU A 124 -5.26 15.03 20.73
N ALA A 125 -5.77 14.97 21.96
CA ALA A 125 -5.20 15.69 23.10
C ALA A 125 -4.02 14.95 23.76
N ASN A 126 -3.79 13.67 23.41
CA ASN A 126 -2.79 12.84 24.05
C ASN A 126 -1.37 13.13 23.52
N PRO A 127 -0.39 13.46 24.39
CA PRO A 127 0.97 13.74 23.96
C PRO A 127 1.67 12.58 23.23
N ALA A 128 1.38 11.33 23.61
CA ALA A 128 1.95 10.15 22.95
C ALA A 128 1.40 9.97 21.53
N TYR A 129 0.11 10.23 21.34
CA TYR A 129 -0.50 10.21 20.01
C TYR A 129 0.08 11.30 19.11
N GLN A 130 0.17 12.54 19.60
CA GLN A 130 0.76 13.66 18.85
C GLN A 130 2.24 13.41 18.50
N LYS A 131 3.00 12.80 19.41
CA LYS A 131 4.37 12.34 19.11
C LYS A 131 4.36 11.31 17.99
N GLY A 132 3.45 10.33 18.04
CA GLY A 132 3.29 9.32 16.99
C GLY A 132 2.94 9.91 15.63
N VAL A 133 2.00 10.86 15.58
CA VAL A 133 1.65 11.61 14.36
C VAL A 133 2.90 12.27 13.77
N SER A 134 3.68 12.98 14.59
CA SER A 134 4.91 13.63 14.12
C SER A 134 5.96 12.62 13.63
N THR A 135 6.23 11.56 14.41
CA THR A 135 7.22 10.54 14.04
C THR A 135 6.86 9.85 12.74
N VAL A 136 5.61 9.39 12.59
CA VAL A 136 5.19 8.59 11.43
C VAL A 136 5.02 9.46 10.18
N LYS A 137 4.54 10.71 10.31
CA LYS A 137 4.50 11.65 9.17
C LYS A 137 5.90 11.97 8.64
N ASN A 138 6.93 11.95 9.50
CA ASN A 138 8.32 12.20 9.11
C ASN A 138 9.10 10.94 8.68
N LEU A 139 8.47 9.75 8.67
CA LEU A 139 9.10 8.55 8.12
C LEU A 139 9.22 8.67 6.60
N SER A 140 10.45 8.63 6.09
CA SER A 140 10.68 8.59 4.65
C SER A 140 10.27 7.23 4.07
N VAL A 141 9.12 7.15 3.41
CA VAL A 141 8.68 5.91 2.73
C VAL A 141 9.30 5.73 1.34
N THR A 142 10.12 6.69 0.90
CA THR A 142 10.75 6.67 -0.43
C THR A 142 11.51 5.37 -0.69
N ASN A 143 12.09 4.78 0.36
CA ASN A 143 12.78 3.50 0.25
C ASN A 143 11.84 2.32 -0.02
N ASP A 144 10.67 2.27 0.63
CA ASP A 144 9.70 1.17 0.43
C ASP A 144 9.18 1.12 -1.00
N GLY A 145 8.77 2.27 -1.54
CA GLY A 145 8.33 2.38 -2.93
C GLY A 145 9.43 2.04 -3.94
N ALA A 146 10.66 2.47 -3.68
CA ALA A 146 11.81 2.16 -4.53
C ALA A 146 12.16 0.66 -4.49
N GLU A 147 12.26 0.05 -3.31
CA GLU A 147 12.52 -1.39 -3.16
C GLU A 147 11.43 -2.23 -3.82
N ARG A 148 10.16 -1.85 -3.64
CA ARG A 148 9.03 -2.53 -4.26
C ARG A 148 9.07 -2.42 -5.78
N GLY A 149 9.38 -1.24 -6.31
CA GLY A 149 9.57 -1.01 -7.74
C GLY A 149 10.70 -1.85 -8.32
N VAL A 150 11.86 -1.88 -7.66
CA VAL A 150 13.01 -2.71 -8.04
C VAL A 150 12.67 -4.20 -8.01
N ALA A 151 11.96 -4.67 -6.97
CA ALA A 151 11.54 -6.06 -6.88
C ALA A 151 10.58 -6.45 -8.01
N MET A 152 9.65 -5.55 -8.35
CA MET A 152 8.66 -5.78 -9.40
C MET A 152 9.31 -5.85 -10.79
N ILE A 153 10.17 -4.88 -11.13
CA ILE A 153 10.88 -4.90 -12.41
C ILE A 153 11.86 -6.07 -12.50
N SER A 154 12.47 -6.48 -11.39
CA SER A 154 13.33 -7.66 -11.35
C SER A 154 12.52 -8.93 -11.64
N SER A 155 11.38 -9.12 -10.95
CA SER A 155 10.49 -10.27 -11.23
C SER A 155 9.93 -10.26 -12.65
N TYR A 156 9.69 -9.08 -13.23
CA TYR A 156 9.25 -8.96 -14.62
C TYR A 156 10.36 -9.36 -15.59
N ASN A 157 11.56 -8.80 -15.41
CA ASN A 157 12.74 -9.13 -16.21
C ASN A 157 13.03 -10.64 -16.22
N ASP A 158 12.89 -11.30 -15.07
CA ASP A 158 13.09 -12.74 -14.94
C ASP A 158 12.00 -13.58 -15.65
N SER A 159 10.82 -13.01 -15.87
CA SER A 159 9.65 -13.71 -16.43
C SER A 159 9.56 -13.70 -17.95
N LEU A 160 10.17 -12.71 -18.63
CA LEU A 160 10.05 -12.52 -20.08
C LEU A 160 11.09 -13.33 -20.87
N THR A 161 12.36 -12.94 -20.77
CA THR A 161 13.45 -13.47 -21.57
C THR A 161 14.79 -13.14 -20.92
N LYS A 162 15.75 -14.08 -21.05
CA LYS A 162 17.14 -13.86 -20.62
C LYS A 162 18.01 -13.26 -21.74
N ASP A 163 17.46 -13.13 -22.94
CA ASP A 163 18.15 -12.51 -24.07
C ASP A 163 17.97 -10.98 -24.05
N GLU A 164 19.08 -10.26 -23.88
CA GLU A 164 19.07 -8.81 -23.72
C GLU A 164 18.57 -8.09 -24.98
N LYS A 165 18.82 -8.65 -26.17
CA LYS A 165 18.36 -8.03 -27.42
C LYS A 165 16.84 -8.04 -27.53
N THR A 166 16.23 -9.20 -27.30
CA THR A 166 14.77 -9.36 -27.27
C THR A 166 14.13 -8.45 -26.22
N LYS A 167 14.80 -8.27 -25.06
CA LYS A 167 14.35 -7.35 -24.02
C LYS A 167 14.35 -5.89 -24.48
N GLN A 168 15.43 -5.44 -25.12
CA GLN A 168 15.53 -4.07 -25.66
C GLN A 168 14.48 -3.82 -26.75
N ASP A 169 14.24 -4.80 -27.63
CA ASP A 169 13.22 -4.71 -28.68
C ASP A 169 11.81 -4.58 -28.07
N LEU A 170 11.50 -5.36 -27.02
CA LEU A 170 10.23 -5.26 -26.29
C LEU A 170 10.05 -3.87 -25.63
N LEU A 171 11.08 -3.36 -24.96
CA LEU A 171 11.03 -2.03 -24.34
C LEU A 171 10.77 -0.91 -25.37
N GLN A 172 11.32 -1.03 -26.58
CA GLN A 172 11.05 -0.08 -27.66
C GLN A 172 9.60 -0.14 -28.16
N VAL A 173 9.02 -1.35 -28.26
CA VAL A 173 7.61 -1.53 -28.65
C VAL A 173 6.67 -0.93 -27.58
N VAL A 174 6.96 -1.17 -26.31
CA VAL A 174 6.23 -0.61 -25.18
C VAL A 174 6.29 0.92 -25.20
N GLU A 175 7.47 1.51 -25.36
CA GLU A 175 7.64 2.97 -25.42
C GLU A 175 6.93 3.58 -26.64
N ALA A 176 6.93 2.90 -27.80
CA ALA A 176 6.20 3.33 -28.98
C ALA A 176 4.68 3.29 -28.74
N HIS A 177 4.16 2.21 -28.14
CA HIS A 177 2.76 2.11 -27.74
C HIS A 177 2.40 3.23 -26.73
N ARG A 178 3.26 3.48 -25.75
CA ARG A 178 3.09 4.56 -24.76
C ARG A 178 2.89 5.91 -25.43
N ARG A 179 3.73 6.25 -26.41
CA ARG A 179 3.64 7.53 -27.15
C ARG A 179 2.40 7.65 -28.02
N ASN A 180 1.90 6.54 -28.54
CA ASN A 180 0.79 6.53 -29.50
C ASN A 180 -0.59 6.49 -28.83
N TYR A 181 -0.68 5.95 -27.62
CA TYR A 181 -1.97 5.69 -26.96
C TYR A 181 -2.15 6.40 -25.61
N LEU A 182 -1.13 7.09 -25.08
CA LEU A 182 -1.28 7.97 -23.92
C LEU A 182 -1.18 9.44 -24.33
N THR A 183 -2.26 10.20 -24.13
CA THR A 183 -2.23 11.67 -24.17
C THR A 183 -1.35 12.22 -23.04
N PRO A 184 -0.75 13.41 -23.20
CA PRO A 184 0.07 14.01 -22.17
C PRO A 184 -0.79 14.20 -20.92
N ILE A 185 -0.49 13.44 -19.85
CA ILE A 185 -1.01 13.75 -18.53
C ILE A 185 -0.40 15.10 -18.18
N GLU A 186 -1.17 16.19 -18.30
CA GLU A 186 -0.78 17.45 -17.69
C GLU A 186 -0.61 17.17 -16.20
N LEU A 187 0.63 17.26 -15.72
CA LEU A 187 1.03 17.22 -14.31
C LEU A 187 0.49 18.45 -13.54
N LYS A 188 -0.74 18.89 -13.84
CA LYS A 188 -1.42 19.98 -13.15
C LYS A 188 -2.47 19.40 -12.22
N THR A 189 -2.17 19.57 -10.93
CA THR A 189 -3.08 19.41 -9.78
C THR A 189 -3.51 17.98 -9.49
N ILE A 190 -2.71 17.32 -8.65
CA ILE A 190 -3.11 16.17 -7.84
C ILE A 190 -4.13 16.69 -6.81
N SER A 191 -5.41 16.60 -7.12
CA SER A 191 -6.49 16.70 -6.14
C SER A 191 -7.12 15.32 -5.97
N GLY A 192 -6.98 14.75 -4.76
CA GLY A 192 -7.89 13.82 -4.06
C GLY A 192 -8.35 12.51 -4.72
N GLU A 193 -8.77 12.49 -5.98
CA GLU A 193 -9.62 11.42 -6.54
C GLU A 193 -8.95 10.57 -7.63
N ASN A 194 -7.72 10.90 -8.04
CA ASN A 194 -7.04 10.25 -9.18
C ASN A 194 -5.76 9.47 -8.83
N ILE A 195 -5.68 8.94 -7.61
CA ILE A 195 -4.56 8.07 -7.19
C ILE A 195 -4.56 6.78 -8.01
N LEU A 196 -5.73 6.25 -8.35
CA LEU A 196 -5.92 5.06 -9.18
C LEU A 196 -5.40 5.22 -10.60
N CYS A 197 -5.76 6.31 -11.29
CA CYS A 197 -5.24 6.59 -12.62
C CYS A 197 -3.73 6.83 -12.60
N SER A 198 -3.19 7.42 -11.54
CA SER A 198 -1.75 7.67 -11.41
C SER A 198 -0.97 6.39 -11.12
N PHE A 199 -1.50 5.51 -10.25
CA PHE A 199 -0.90 4.20 -9.96
C PHE A 199 -1.02 3.23 -11.12
N LEU A 200 -2.19 3.16 -11.78
CA LEU A 200 -2.38 2.35 -12.99
C LEU A 200 -1.58 2.89 -14.16
N SER A 201 -1.44 4.22 -14.30
CA SER A 201 -0.54 4.80 -15.29
C SER A 201 0.90 4.40 -14.97
N PHE A 202 1.36 4.49 -13.73
CA PHE A 202 2.71 4.03 -13.35
C PHE A 202 2.91 2.52 -13.58
N PHE A 203 1.87 1.71 -13.38
CA PHE A 203 1.85 0.26 -13.62
C PHE A 203 1.83 -0.12 -15.11
N LEU A 204 1.17 0.69 -15.95
CA LEU A 204 1.23 0.63 -17.42
C LEU A 204 2.43 1.40 -18.01
N LEU A 205 3.24 2.06 -17.18
CA LEU A 205 4.44 2.83 -17.56
C LEU A 205 5.73 2.02 -17.37
N VAL A 206 5.67 0.89 -16.67
CA VAL A 206 6.80 -0.06 -16.48
C VAL A 206 6.54 -1.41 -17.18
N LEU A 207 5.32 -1.62 -17.68
CA LEU A 207 4.93 -2.66 -18.63
C LEU A 207 4.83 -2.08 -20.03
#